data_AF-A0A6P9EEQ4-F1
#
_entry.id   AF-A0A6P9EEQ4-F1
#
_cell.length_a   1.000
_cell.length_b   1.000
_cell.length_c   1.000
_cell.angle_alpha   90.00
_cell.angle_beta   90.00
_cell.angle_gamma   90.00
#
_symmetry.space_group_name_H-M   'P 1'
#
loop_
_entity.id
_entity.type
_entity.pdbx_description
1 polymer ?
#
loop_
_entity_poly.entity_id
_entity_poly.type
_entity_poly.pdbx_seq_one_letter_code
_entity_poly.pdbx_strand_id
1 'polypeptide(L)'
;MIRYEAELFAKVLEDILCKVNVVGIDSYTKKIKDLLKLGTTEVRTVGIYGKAGMGKTTLAKVVYKQICDRFEGSSFLSDIEEISKQPDGLVRLQKHLLRDILKMENLKIDNILGGINLIKESLRGKKVLVVLDKVNHMKQLHALAGNSEWLGPGSRTLATTRDEPLLTRLGVHGKFQAEELNYWESFQLFNWYAFGMVDAREGYLEVSIRAVEHAGGVPLALKALGSFLRGRSIDVWKRVLEYLEKKSSQGDPENTWAELASFDSRYGKEI
;
A
#
# COMPACT_ATOMS: atom_id res chain seq x y z
N MET A 1 22.81 13.79 -12.04
CA MET A 1 21.98 12.57 -12.03
C MET A 1 20.99 12.55 -10.85
N ILE A 2 21.40 12.84 -9.61
CA ILE A 2 20.55 12.78 -8.39
C ILE A 2 19.37 13.78 -8.39
N ARG A 3 19.52 14.98 -8.98
CA ARG A 3 18.41 15.97 -9.09
C ARG A 3 17.24 15.49 -9.97
N TYR A 4 17.54 14.76 -11.03
CA TYR A 4 16.53 14.25 -11.96
C TYR A 4 15.67 13.13 -11.35
N GLU A 5 16.27 12.26 -10.52
CA GLU A 5 15.51 11.25 -9.78
C GLU A 5 14.64 11.86 -8.68
N ALA A 6 15.13 12.88 -7.98
CA ALA A 6 14.35 13.60 -6.97
C ALA A 6 13.15 14.34 -7.58
N GLU A 7 13.33 14.99 -8.75
CA GLU A 7 12.24 15.66 -9.49
C GLU A 7 11.25 14.66 -10.10
N LEU A 8 11.73 13.56 -10.68
CA LEU A 8 10.86 12.49 -11.18
C LEU A 8 10.08 11.84 -10.03
N PHE A 9 10.73 11.63 -8.89
CA PHE A 9 10.10 11.12 -7.68
C PHE A 9 9.07 12.10 -7.13
N ALA A 10 9.37 13.41 -7.09
CA ALA A 10 8.46 14.49 -6.69
C ALA A 10 7.25 14.61 -7.62
N LYS A 11 7.44 14.43 -8.94
CA LYS A 11 6.36 14.47 -9.93
C LYS A 11 5.47 13.22 -9.88
N VAL A 12 6.08 12.04 -9.70
CA VAL A 12 5.35 10.80 -9.40
C VAL A 12 4.63 10.90 -8.04
N LEU A 13 5.21 11.61 -7.07
CA LEU A 13 4.65 11.92 -5.76
C LEU A 13 3.41 12.82 -5.87
N GLU A 14 3.48 13.93 -6.59
CA GLU A 14 2.35 14.81 -6.86
C GLU A 14 1.25 14.06 -7.61
N ASP A 15 1.60 13.27 -8.62
CA ASP A 15 0.63 12.49 -9.39
C ASP A 15 -0.04 11.41 -8.51
N ILE A 16 0.71 10.80 -7.58
CA ILE A 16 0.16 9.90 -6.55
C ILE A 16 -0.71 10.66 -5.53
N LEU A 17 -0.28 11.84 -5.06
CA LEU A 17 -1.01 12.63 -4.06
C LEU A 17 -2.30 13.23 -4.64
N CYS A 18 -2.27 13.71 -5.88
CA CYS A 18 -3.47 14.10 -6.64
C CYS A 18 -4.41 12.91 -6.85
N LYS A 19 -3.90 11.73 -7.26
CA LYS A 19 -4.68 10.47 -7.32
C LYS A 19 -5.28 10.08 -5.97
N VAL A 20 -4.63 10.47 -4.87
CA VAL A 20 -4.95 10.07 -3.51
C VAL A 20 -6.05 10.95 -2.90
N ASN A 21 -6.10 12.26 -3.22
CA ASN A 21 -7.15 13.16 -2.75
C ASN A 21 -8.53 12.87 -3.34
N VAL A 22 -8.61 12.08 -4.41
CA VAL A 22 -9.85 11.69 -5.09
C VAL A 22 -10.73 10.75 -4.24
N VAL A 23 -10.19 10.11 -3.19
CA VAL A 23 -10.83 8.93 -2.56
C VAL A 23 -10.95 9.03 -1.04
N GLY A 24 -11.08 10.24 -0.49
CA GLY A 24 -11.22 10.41 0.97
C GLY A 24 -9.99 10.00 1.78
N ILE A 25 -8.81 9.81 1.15
CA ILE A 25 -7.60 9.31 1.81
C ILE A 25 -7.10 10.24 2.91
N ASP A 26 -7.37 11.54 2.85
CA ASP A 26 -7.07 12.45 3.96
C ASP A 26 -7.80 12.06 5.24
N SER A 27 -9.05 11.59 5.14
CA SER A 27 -9.82 11.08 6.29
C SER A 27 -9.19 9.79 6.84
N TYR A 28 -8.85 8.84 5.96
CA TYR A 28 -8.21 7.59 6.37
C TYR A 28 -6.83 7.80 6.99
N THR A 29 -5.98 8.63 6.37
CA THR A 29 -4.65 8.94 6.89
C THR A 29 -4.72 9.74 8.18
N LYS A 30 -5.71 10.63 8.35
CA LYS A 30 -5.96 11.31 9.63
C LYS A 30 -6.25 10.30 10.73
N LYS A 31 -7.18 9.36 10.52
CA LYS A 31 -7.48 8.30 11.49
C LYS A 31 -6.23 7.47 11.85
N ILE A 32 -5.40 7.12 10.87
CA ILE A 32 -4.14 6.39 11.12
C ILE A 32 -3.16 7.25 11.94
N LYS A 33 -2.99 8.53 11.60
CA LYS A 33 -2.14 9.48 12.35
C LYS A 33 -2.63 9.70 13.77
N ASP A 34 -3.94 9.69 14.00
CA ASP A 34 -4.55 9.78 15.33
C ASP A 34 -4.22 8.53 16.16
N LEU A 35 -4.31 7.33 15.58
CA LEU A 35 -3.87 6.08 16.24
C LEU A 35 -2.37 6.09 16.57
N LEU A 36 -1.56 6.70 15.70
CA LEU A 36 -0.14 6.89 15.94
C LEU A 36 0.13 7.89 17.08
N LYS A 37 -0.81 8.76 17.45
CA LYS A 37 -0.64 9.80 18.49
C LYS A 37 0.68 10.56 18.33
N LEU A 38 0.87 11.19 17.18
CA LEU A 38 2.08 11.95 16.90
C LEU A 38 2.29 13.05 17.95
N GLY A 39 3.51 13.20 18.45
CA GLY A 39 3.86 14.21 19.46
C GLY A 39 3.98 13.67 20.90
N THR A 40 3.54 12.44 21.18
CA THR A 40 3.80 11.78 22.47
C THR A 40 5.17 11.09 22.48
N THR A 41 5.75 10.89 23.66
CA THR A 41 7.02 10.17 23.88
C THR A 41 6.87 8.64 23.87
N GLU A 42 5.65 8.12 23.84
CA GLU A 42 5.39 6.68 23.75
C GLU A 42 6.01 6.09 22.48
N VAL A 43 6.36 4.81 22.50
CA VAL A 43 6.68 4.03 21.29
C VAL A 43 5.42 3.28 20.87
N ARG A 44 4.84 3.62 19.71
CA ARG A 44 3.57 3.04 19.26
C ARG A 44 3.72 2.27 17.96
N THR A 45 3.09 1.11 17.91
CA THR A 45 2.90 0.31 16.70
C THR A 45 1.43 0.32 16.30
N VAL A 46 1.14 0.67 15.04
CA VAL A 46 -0.21 0.63 14.47
C VAL A 46 -0.23 -0.37 13.32
N GLY A 47 -1.29 -1.18 13.23
CA GLY A 47 -1.49 -2.11 12.12
C GLY A 47 -2.59 -1.65 11.17
N ILE A 48 -2.33 -1.74 9.87
CA ILE A 48 -3.33 -1.58 8.80
C ILE A 48 -3.64 -2.97 8.26
N TYR A 49 -4.89 -3.42 8.36
CA TYR A 49 -5.30 -4.76 7.90
C TYR A 49 -6.52 -4.71 6.99
N GLY A 50 -6.84 -5.83 6.34
CA GLY A 50 -7.95 -5.95 5.40
C GLY A 50 -7.64 -6.85 4.22
N LYS A 51 -8.62 -7.08 3.36
CA LYS A 51 -8.52 -7.98 2.19
C LYS A 51 -7.48 -7.49 1.16
N ALA A 52 -7.10 -8.37 0.24
CA ALA A 52 -6.26 -8.00 -0.90
C ALA A 52 -6.90 -6.86 -1.71
N GLY A 53 -6.09 -5.98 -2.32
CA GLY A 53 -6.61 -4.90 -3.17
C GLY A 53 -7.15 -3.65 -2.46
N MET A 54 -7.39 -3.70 -1.14
CA MET A 54 -7.96 -2.58 -0.34
C MET A 54 -7.02 -1.37 -0.10
N GLY A 55 -5.88 -1.29 -0.79
CA GLY A 55 -5.02 -0.10 -0.70
C GLY A 55 -4.20 0.08 0.59
N LYS A 56 -4.06 -0.95 1.45
CA LYS A 56 -3.25 -0.87 2.70
C LYS A 56 -1.85 -0.30 2.50
N THR A 57 -1.11 -0.84 1.52
CA THR A 57 0.23 -0.36 1.17
C THR A 57 0.21 1.09 0.72
N THR A 58 -0.83 1.51 -0.01
CA THR A 58 -1.01 2.90 -0.45
C THR A 58 -1.22 3.82 0.75
N LEU A 59 -2.13 3.47 1.67
CA LEU A 59 -2.36 4.24 2.90
C LEU A 59 -1.07 4.36 3.73
N ALA A 60 -0.34 3.26 3.91
CA ALA A 60 0.93 3.28 4.63
C ALA A 60 1.97 4.19 3.98
N LYS A 61 2.09 4.14 2.64
CA LYS A 61 3.01 5.01 1.88
C LYS A 61 2.64 6.49 2.02
N VAL A 62 1.35 6.83 1.96
CA VAL A 62 0.89 8.22 2.11
C VAL A 62 1.18 8.72 3.52
N VAL A 63 0.83 7.94 4.56
CA VAL A 63 1.12 8.30 5.95
C VAL A 63 2.62 8.46 6.17
N TYR A 64 3.44 7.51 5.71
CA TYR A 64 4.90 7.56 5.81
C TYR A 64 5.44 8.88 5.28
N LYS A 65 5.07 9.24 4.05
CA LYS A 65 5.52 10.47 3.39
C LYS A 65 5.08 11.74 4.12
N GLN A 66 3.87 11.75 4.69
CA GLN A 66 3.36 12.92 5.41
C GLN A 66 4.08 13.18 6.75
N ILE A 67 4.76 12.18 7.32
CA ILE A 67 5.28 12.27 8.69
C ILE A 67 6.75 11.88 8.84
N CYS A 68 7.42 11.33 7.82
CA CYS A 68 8.79 10.83 7.90
C CYS A 68 9.78 11.89 8.38
N ASP A 69 9.62 13.13 7.92
CA ASP A 69 10.52 14.25 8.24
C ASP A 69 10.41 14.71 9.70
N ARG A 70 9.48 14.13 10.49
CA ARG A 70 9.31 14.41 11.93
C ARG A 70 10.16 13.49 12.82
N PHE A 71 10.96 12.60 12.21
CA PHE A 71 11.75 11.56 12.87
C PHE A 71 13.23 11.72 12.51
N GLU A 72 14.13 11.28 13.40
CA GLU A 72 15.58 11.33 13.18
C GLU A 72 16.03 10.36 12.08
N GLY A 73 15.25 9.32 11.83
CA GLY A 73 15.42 8.40 10.72
C GLY A 73 14.14 7.64 10.42
N SER A 74 13.98 7.23 9.17
CA SER A 74 12.80 6.52 8.73
C SER A 74 13.11 5.49 7.66
N SER A 75 12.37 4.39 7.63
CA SER A 75 12.50 3.35 6.60
C SER A 75 11.14 2.78 6.21
N PHE A 76 10.98 2.52 4.91
CA PHE A 76 9.83 1.80 4.37
C PHE A 76 10.30 0.46 3.80
N LEU A 77 10.05 -0.61 4.54
CA LEU A 77 10.37 -1.97 4.10
C LEU A 77 9.19 -2.53 3.30
N SER A 78 9.29 -2.43 1.98
CA SER A 78 8.26 -2.91 1.05
C SER A 78 8.30 -4.43 0.87
N ASP A 79 7.13 -5.05 0.71
CA ASP A 79 6.98 -6.44 0.23
C ASP A 79 7.73 -7.50 1.06
N ILE A 80 7.63 -7.40 2.39
CA ILE A 80 8.34 -8.27 3.34
C ILE A 80 7.98 -9.74 3.13
N GLU A 81 6.70 -10.03 2.88
CA GLU A 81 6.22 -11.38 2.59
C GLU A 81 7.02 -12.05 1.46
N GLU A 82 7.25 -11.36 0.35
CA GLU A 82 7.98 -11.92 -0.80
C GLU A 82 9.49 -11.91 -0.59
N ILE A 83 10.04 -10.80 -0.09
CA ILE A 83 11.49 -10.68 0.11
C ILE A 83 11.98 -11.71 1.13
N SER A 84 11.21 -11.97 2.20
CA SER A 84 11.60 -12.91 3.25
C SER A 84 11.67 -14.38 2.79
N LYS A 85 11.07 -14.73 1.65
CA LYS A 85 11.15 -16.07 1.04
C LYS A 85 12.45 -16.28 0.24
N GLN A 86 13.14 -15.21 -0.14
CA GLN A 86 14.38 -15.27 -0.90
C GLN A 86 15.56 -15.67 0.00
N PRO A 87 16.65 -16.24 -0.57
CA PRO A 87 17.89 -16.47 0.16
C PRO A 87 18.35 -15.19 0.86
N ASP A 88 18.65 -15.30 2.16
CA ASP A 88 19.03 -14.20 3.04
C ASP A 88 18.07 -13.00 3.06
N GLY A 89 16.81 -13.21 2.69
CA GLY A 89 15.80 -12.16 2.55
C GLY A 89 15.63 -11.28 3.78
N LEU A 90 15.57 -11.89 4.97
CA LEU A 90 15.48 -11.15 6.23
C LEU A 90 16.75 -10.35 6.52
N VAL A 91 17.94 -10.89 6.24
CA VAL A 91 19.21 -10.16 6.40
C VAL A 91 19.25 -8.95 5.47
N ARG A 92 18.78 -9.10 4.22
CA ARG A 92 18.66 -7.99 3.27
C ARG A 92 17.72 -6.89 3.79
N LEU A 93 16.59 -7.27 4.37
CA LEU A 93 15.65 -6.32 4.99
C LEU A 93 16.26 -5.60 6.20
N GLN A 94 17.03 -6.30 7.05
CA GLN A 94 17.75 -5.69 8.18
C GLN A 94 18.80 -4.68 7.71
N LYS A 95 19.59 -5.02 6.67
CA LYS A 95 20.54 -4.09 6.04
C LYS A 95 19.82 -2.87 5.46
N HIS A 96 18.68 -3.07 4.80
CA HIS A 96 17.87 -1.98 4.25
C HIS A 96 17.39 -1.02 5.35
N LEU A 97 16.78 -1.56 6.42
CA LEU A 97 16.30 -0.78 7.55
C LEU A 97 17.39 0.12 8.15
N LEU A 98 18.55 -0.47 8.41
CA LEU A 98 19.67 0.25 9.01
C LEU A 98 20.29 1.25 8.04
N ARG A 99 20.42 0.93 6.75
CA ARG A 99 20.90 1.88 5.75
C ARG A 99 19.99 3.11 5.67
N ASP A 100 18.68 2.91 5.66
CA ASP A 100 17.72 4.00 5.57
C ASP A 100 17.76 4.93 6.79
N ILE A 101 17.92 4.36 7.99
CA ILE A 101 17.92 5.13 9.25
C ILE A 101 19.29 5.75 9.54
N LEU A 102 20.38 4.99 9.37
CA LEU A 102 21.75 5.42 9.72
C LEU A 102 22.45 6.14 8.58
N LYS A 103 21.94 6.05 7.35
CA LYS A 103 22.59 6.57 6.13
C LYS A 103 24.00 6.00 5.92
N MET A 104 24.19 4.72 6.27
CA MET A 104 25.46 3.98 6.12
C MET A 104 25.31 2.84 5.11
N GLU A 105 26.27 2.68 4.20
CA GLU A 105 26.22 1.66 3.15
C GLU A 105 26.92 0.33 3.51
N ASN A 106 27.98 0.37 4.32
CA ASN A 106 28.85 -0.78 4.59
C ASN A 106 28.53 -1.50 5.91
N LEU A 107 27.28 -1.95 6.08
CA LEU A 107 26.84 -2.68 7.26
C LEU A 107 27.24 -4.16 7.19
N LYS A 108 28.06 -4.60 8.15
CA LYS A 108 28.45 -6.01 8.31
C LYS A 108 27.35 -6.76 9.06
N ILE A 109 26.48 -7.44 8.32
CA ILE A 109 25.46 -8.34 8.85
C ILE A 109 25.56 -9.66 8.10
N ASP A 110 26.02 -10.69 8.81
CA ASP A 110 26.30 -12.02 8.26
C ASP A 110 25.18 -13.03 8.53
N ASN A 111 24.31 -12.74 9.51
CA ASN A 111 23.16 -13.57 9.85
C ASN A 111 22.06 -12.75 10.55
N ILE A 112 20.87 -13.35 10.70
CA ILE A 112 19.67 -12.70 11.24
C ILE A 112 19.89 -12.22 12.68
N LEU A 113 20.55 -13.01 13.53
CA LEU A 113 20.76 -12.65 14.94
C LEU A 113 21.72 -11.46 15.09
N GLY A 114 22.79 -11.43 14.30
CA GLY A 114 23.69 -10.29 14.21
C GLY A 114 22.95 -9.03 13.76
N GLY A 115 22.05 -9.16 12.77
CA GLY A 115 21.22 -8.04 12.32
C GLY A 115 20.25 -7.54 13.38
N ILE A 116 19.62 -8.44 14.15
CA ILE A 116 18.75 -8.09 15.28
C ILE A 116 19.52 -7.26 16.32
N ASN A 117 20.70 -7.73 16.72
CA ASN A 117 21.51 -7.03 17.73
C ASN A 117 21.94 -5.65 17.24
N LEU A 118 22.39 -5.56 15.98
CA LEU A 118 22.79 -4.27 15.40
C LEU A 118 21.61 -3.30 15.29
N ILE A 119 20.41 -3.79 14.94
CA ILE A 119 19.18 -2.97 14.95
C ILE A 119 18.90 -2.42 16.35
N LYS A 120 18.89 -3.29 17.37
CA LYS A 120 18.66 -2.87 18.76
C LYS A 120 19.63 -1.78 19.18
N GLU A 121 20.92 -2.01 18.99
CA GLU A 121 21.97 -1.06 19.39
C GLU A 121 21.85 0.27 18.65
N SER A 122 21.53 0.21 17.35
CA SER A 122 21.47 1.39 16.48
C SER A 122 20.22 2.25 16.70
N LEU A 123 19.08 1.62 16.99
CA LEU A 123 17.78 2.31 17.12
C LEU A 123 17.44 2.68 18.57
N ARG A 124 18.16 2.12 19.56
CA ARG A 124 17.97 2.44 20.96
C ARG A 124 18.16 3.93 21.20
N GLY A 125 17.13 4.58 21.73
CA GLY A 125 17.15 6.01 22.05
C GLY A 125 16.95 6.95 20.85
N LYS A 126 16.85 6.45 19.61
CA LYS A 126 16.52 7.26 18.44
C LYS A 126 15.02 7.28 18.18
N LYS A 127 14.46 8.45 17.89
CA LYS A 127 13.08 8.63 17.45
C LYS A 127 12.97 8.29 15.96
N VAL A 128 12.47 7.11 15.64
CA VAL A 128 12.40 6.60 14.25
C VAL A 128 10.99 6.26 13.79
N LEU A 129 10.79 6.28 12.46
CA LEU A 129 9.58 5.80 11.80
C LEU A 129 9.87 4.57 10.93
N VAL A 130 9.27 3.44 11.26
CA VAL A 130 9.45 2.19 10.49
C VAL A 130 8.13 1.75 9.90
N VAL A 131 8.09 1.47 8.60
CA VAL A 131 6.94 0.86 7.93
C VAL A 131 7.29 -0.54 7.48
N LEU A 132 6.48 -1.51 7.91
CA LEU A 132 6.59 -2.92 7.58
C LEU A 132 5.44 -3.31 6.66
N ASP A 133 5.69 -3.34 5.35
CA ASP A 133 4.65 -3.62 4.37
C ASP A 133 4.53 -5.12 4.06
N LYS A 134 3.29 -5.62 4.07
CA LYS A 134 2.88 -7.00 3.80
C LYS A 134 3.60 -8.00 4.71
N VAL A 135 3.42 -7.82 6.01
CA VAL A 135 3.84 -8.81 7.00
C VAL A 135 2.79 -9.91 7.09
N ASN A 136 3.21 -11.17 7.06
CA ASN A 136 2.32 -12.33 7.18
C ASN A 136 2.78 -13.36 8.22
N HIS A 137 3.94 -13.15 8.87
CA HIS A 137 4.48 -14.12 9.83
C HIS A 137 5.25 -13.45 10.99
N MET A 138 5.10 -13.98 12.22
CA MET A 138 5.77 -13.45 13.42
C MET A 138 7.30 -13.40 13.31
N LYS A 139 7.91 -14.39 12.63
CA LYS A 139 9.36 -14.41 12.35
C LYS A 139 9.86 -13.13 11.65
N GLN A 140 9.06 -12.54 10.75
CA GLN A 140 9.42 -11.29 10.07
C GLN A 140 9.45 -10.13 11.06
N LEU A 141 8.45 -10.04 11.95
CA LEU A 141 8.36 -9.00 12.98
C LEU A 141 9.51 -9.11 13.98
N HIS A 142 9.79 -10.32 14.46
CA HIS A 142 10.90 -10.58 15.37
C HIS A 142 12.27 -10.24 14.77
N ALA A 143 12.44 -10.39 13.45
CA ALA A 143 13.70 -10.06 12.78
C ALA A 143 13.91 -8.57 12.53
N LEU A 144 12.83 -7.78 12.42
CA LEU A 144 12.89 -6.40 11.91
C LEU A 144 12.53 -5.31 12.93
N ALA A 145 11.59 -5.58 13.83
CA ALA A 145 11.05 -4.55 14.73
C ALA A 145 10.98 -4.98 16.19
N GLY A 146 11.00 -6.29 16.48
CA GLY A 146 11.07 -6.80 17.85
C GLY A 146 9.95 -6.26 18.75
N ASN A 147 10.31 -5.79 19.95
CA ASN A 147 9.41 -5.13 20.91
C ASN A 147 9.67 -3.61 20.94
N SER A 148 8.84 -2.86 21.68
CA SER A 148 8.95 -1.40 21.81
C SER A 148 10.28 -0.93 22.43
N GLU A 149 11.00 -1.78 23.14
CA GLU A 149 12.26 -1.45 23.82
C GLU A 149 13.44 -1.24 22.85
N TRP A 150 13.30 -1.68 21.59
CA TRP A 150 14.34 -1.51 20.57
C TRP A 150 14.42 -0.06 20.07
N LEU A 151 13.36 0.72 20.27
CA LEU A 151 13.21 2.04 19.68
C LEU A 151 13.28 3.13 20.74
N GLY A 152 13.76 4.31 20.36
CA GLY A 152 13.78 5.47 21.24
C GLY A 152 12.39 6.10 21.47
N PRO A 153 12.25 6.94 22.50
CA PRO A 153 11.01 7.66 22.79
C PRO A 153 10.46 8.40 21.57
N GLY A 154 9.14 8.34 21.38
CA GLY A 154 8.45 8.99 20.26
C GLY A 154 8.54 8.24 18.93
N SER A 155 9.12 7.05 18.90
CA SER A 155 9.18 6.22 17.70
C SER A 155 7.82 5.65 17.29
N ARG A 156 7.64 5.41 15.99
CA ARG A 156 6.40 4.89 15.41
C ARG A 156 6.69 3.73 14.46
N THR A 157 5.89 2.68 14.57
CA THR A 157 5.90 1.57 13.63
C THR A 157 4.52 1.43 12.99
N LEU A 158 4.47 1.29 11.66
CA LEU A 158 3.26 0.99 10.92
C LEU A 158 3.42 -0.34 10.21
N ALA A 159 2.54 -1.31 10.44
CA ALA A 159 2.57 -2.59 9.76
C ALA A 159 1.37 -2.73 8.83
N THR A 160 1.55 -3.24 7.62
CA THR A 160 0.42 -3.66 6.77
C THR A 160 0.34 -5.18 6.71
N THR A 161 -0.85 -5.73 6.82
CA THR A 161 -1.06 -7.20 6.76
C THR A 161 -2.45 -7.55 6.24
N ARG A 162 -2.65 -8.80 5.82
CA ARG A 162 -4.00 -9.36 5.59
C ARG A 162 -4.53 -10.10 6.82
N ASP A 163 -3.65 -10.46 7.75
CA ASP A 163 -3.93 -11.28 8.94
C ASP A 163 -4.14 -10.39 10.16
N GLU A 164 -5.40 -10.07 10.48
CA GLU A 164 -5.75 -9.32 11.70
C GLU A 164 -5.28 -10.04 12.98
N PRO A 165 -5.45 -11.37 13.13
CA PRO A 165 -4.89 -12.12 14.25
C PRO A 165 -3.37 -11.95 14.45
N LEU A 166 -2.59 -11.72 13.39
CA LEU A 166 -1.17 -11.36 13.52
C LEU A 166 -0.96 -10.07 14.33
N LEU A 167 -1.78 -9.04 14.09
CA LEU A 167 -1.71 -7.77 14.82
C LEU A 167 -2.11 -7.94 16.28
N THR A 168 -3.10 -8.79 16.56
CA THR A 168 -3.51 -9.13 17.94
C THR A 168 -2.37 -9.80 18.70
N ARG A 169 -1.73 -10.81 18.10
CA ARG A 169 -0.58 -11.49 18.70
C ARG A 169 0.62 -10.57 18.92
N LEU A 170 0.83 -9.62 18.02
CA LEU A 170 1.86 -8.59 18.16
C LEU A 170 1.57 -7.59 19.29
N GLY A 171 0.31 -7.46 19.73
CA GLY A 171 -0.08 -6.48 20.75
C GLY A 171 0.04 -5.04 20.26
N VAL A 172 -0.39 -4.76 19.03
CA VAL A 172 -0.31 -3.39 18.47
C VAL A 172 -1.19 -2.41 19.25
N HIS A 173 -0.77 -1.14 19.27
CA HIS A 173 -1.40 -0.06 20.03
C HIS A 173 -2.66 0.51 19.35
N GLY A 174 -2.91 0.13 18.11
CA GLY A 174 -4.03 0.55 17.30
C GLY A 174 -4.12 -0.26 16.02
N LYS A 175 -5.34 -0.47 15.53
CA LYS A 175 -5.61 -1.17 14.28
C LYS A 175 -6.52 -0.33 13.41
N PHE A 176 -6.24 -0.30 12.12
CA PHE A 176 -7.07 0.34 11.11
C PHE A 176 -7.45 -0.69 10.05
N GLN A 177 -8.75 -0.88 9.83
CA GLN A 177 -9.25 -1.74 8.78
C GLN A 177 -9.36 -0.94 7.48
N ALA A 178 -8.66 -1.39 6.44
CA ALA A 178 -8.86 -0.95 5.07
C ALA A 178 -10.06 -1.73 4.51
N GLU A 179 -11.17 -1.01 4.36
CA GLU A 179 -12.45 -1.52 3.88
C GLU A 179 -12.67 -1.15 2.42
N GLU A 180 -13.78 -1.65 1.88
CA GLU A 180 -14.27 -1.25 0.57
C GLU A 180 -14.59 0.26 0.58
N LEU A 181 -14.32 0.90 -0.55
CA LEU A 181 -14.68 2.29 -0.78
C LEU A 181 -16.19 2.42 -0.86
N ASN A 182 -16.72 3.55 -0.39
CA ASN A 182 -18.12 3.83 -0.62
C ASN A 182 -18.37 4.09 -2.12
N TYR A 183 -19.64 4.13 -2.52
CA TYR A 183 -20.02 4.32 -3.92
C TYR A 183 -19.38 5.57 -4.55
N TRP A 184 -19.41 6.71 -3.85
CA TRP A 184 -18.87 7.97 -4.37
C TRP A 184 -17.36 7.93 -4.54
N GLU A 185 -16.64 7.44 -3.53
CA GLU A 185 -15.19 7.22 -3.61
C GLU A 185 -14.82 6.25 -4.73
N SER A 186 -15.60 5.19 -4.91
CA SER A 186 -15.41 4.20 -5.97
C SER A 186 -15.59 4.81 -7.36
N PHE A 187 -16.66 5.60 -7.52
CA PHE A 187 -16.98 6.30 -8.77
C PHE A 187 -15.87 7.29 -9.14
N GLN A 188 -15.45 8.11 -8.19
CA GLN A 188 -14.37 9.07 -8.37
C GLN A 188 -13.04 8.39 -8.74
N LEU A 189 -12.70 7.31 -8.03
CA LEU A 189 -11.48 6.54 -8.30
C LEU A 189 -11.49 5.90 -9.69
N PHE A 190 -12.60 5.26 -10.05
CA PHE A 190 -12.77 4.64 -11.36
C PHE A 190 -12.64 5.66 -12.49
N ASN A 191 -13.39 6.76 -12.43
CA ASN A 191 -13.37 7.82 -13.44
C ASN A 191 -12.00 8.46 -13.55
N TRP A 192 -11.28 8.61 -12.43
CA TRP A 192 -9.94 9.14 -12.46
C TRP A 192 -9.02 8.26 -13.32
N TYR A 193 -9.09 6.94 -13.18
CA TYR A 193 -8.31 6.02 -14.01
C TYR A 193 -8.81 5.92 -15.45
N ALA A 194 -10.12 6.05 -15.68
CA ALA A 194 -10.72 5.95 -17.02
C ALA A 194 -10.58 7.24 -17.85
N PHE A 195 -10.67 8.41 -17.22
CA PHE A 195 -10.80 9.70 -17.89
C PHE A 195 -9.77 10.75 -17.46
N GLY A 196 -9.08 10.55 -16.33
CA GLY A 196 -8.19 11.55 -15.73
C GLY A 196 -8.92 12.65 -14.96
N MET A 197 -10.18 12.41 -14.57
CA MET A 197 -11.04 13.35 -13.84
C MET A 197 -12.00 12.57 -12.93
N VAL A 198 -12.56 13.22 -11.92
CA VAL A 198 -13.40 12.55 -10.91
C VAL A 198 -14.81 12.21 -11.42
N ASP A 199 -15.24 12.88 -12.48
CA ASP A 199 -16.55 12.69 -13.11
C ASP A 199 -16.46 11.87 -14.39
N ALA A 200 -17.59 11.26 -14.76
CA ALA A 200 -17.71 10.59 -16.05
C ALA A 200 -17.81 11.61 -17.18
N ARG A 201 -17.28 11.26 -18.36
CA ARG A 201 -17.50 12.06 -19.57
C ARG A 201 -18.95 11.95 -20.05
N GLU A 202 -19.41 12.94 -20.79
CA GLU A 202 -20.72 12.93 -21.43
C GLU A 202 -20.92 11.64 -22.26
N GLY A 203 -22.08 11.00 -22.10
CA GLY A 203 -22.39 9.71 -22.71
C GLY A 203 -21.83 8.49 -21.98
N TYR A 204 -20.84 8.64 -21.09
CA TYR A 204 -20.21 7.51 -20.37
C TYR A 204 -20.76 7.27 -18.96
N LEU A 205 -21.69 8.10 -18.47
CA LEU A 205 -22.19 8.01 -17.10
C LEU A 205 -22.73 6.61 -16.77
N GLU A 206 -23.65 6.09 -17.58
CA GLU A 206 -24.29 4.79 -17.34
C GLU A 206 -23.29 3.63 -17.30
N VAL A 207 -22.36 3.58 -18.26
CA VAL A 207 -21.33 2.53 -18.31
C VAL A 207 -20.29 2.68 -17.17
N SER A 208 -20.08 3.90 -16.68
CA SER A 208 -19.19 4.13 -15.52
C SER A 208 -19.85 3.65 -14.22
N ILE A 209 -21.15 3.87 -14.05
CA ILE A 209 -21.92 3.35 -12.92
C ILE A 209 -21.86 1.82 -12.91
N ARG A 210 -22.18 1.17 -14.04
CA ARG A 210 -22.09 -0.29 -14.18
C ARG A 210 -20.70 -0.84 -13.89
N ALA A 211 -19.65 -0.16 -14.37
CA ALA A 211 -18.27 -0.55 -14.09
C ALA A 211 -17.93 -0.50 -12.59
N VAL A 212 -18.42 0.53 -11.89
CA VAL A 212 -18.21 0.70 -10.44
C VAL A 212 -18.97 -0.35 -9.65
N GLU A 213 -20.23 -0.62 -10.01
CA GLU A 213 -21.03 -1.69 -9.42
C GLU A 213 -20.36 -3.06 -9.59
N HIS A 214 -19.82 -3.33 -10.79
CA HIS A 214 -19.11 -4.57 -11.07
C HIS A 214 -17.80 -4.69 -10.29
N ALA A 215 -16.99 -3.63 -10.23
CA ALA A 215 -15.69 -3.64 -9.54
C ALA A 215 -15.83 -3.68 -8.01
N GLY A 216 -17.01 -3.32 -7.48
CA GLY A 216 -17.43 -3.57 -6.10
C GLY A 216 -16.47 -3.01 -5.06
N GLY A 217 -16.41 -1.69 -4.89
CA GLY A 217 -15.71 -1.01 -3.79
C GLY A 217 -14.20 -1.26 -3.66
N VAL A 218 -13.61 -2.19 -4.43
CA VAL A 218 -12.23 -2.63 -4.28
C VAL A 218 -11.31 -1.70 -5.07
N PRO A 219 -10.43 -0.92 -4.42
CA PRO A 219 -9.60 0.07 -5.10
C PRO A 219 -8.77 -0.49 -6.27
N LEU A 220 -8.21 -1.69 -6.10
CA LEU A 220 -7.41 -2.33 -7.14
C LEU A 220 -8.25 -2.72 -8.37
N ALA A 221 -9.46 -3.23 -8.17
CA ALA A 221 -10.39 -3.59 -9.23
C ALA A 221 -10.83 -2.35 -10.02
N LEU A 222 -11.26 -1.29 -9.31
CA LEU A 222 -11.65 -0.01 -9.89
C LEU A 222 -10.53 0.60 -10.73
N LYS A 223 -9.30 0.59 -10.20
CA LYS A 223 -8.10 1.04 -10.92
C LYS A 223 -7.87 0.21 -12.19
N ALA A 224 -7.90 -1.11 -12.08
CA ALA A 224 -7.60 -2.01 -13.19
C ALA A 224 -8.63 -1.83 -14.31
N LEU A 225 -9.92 -1.87 -13.99
CA LEU A 225 -11.00 -1.71 -14.95
C LEU A 225 -10.98 -0.31 -15.60
N GLY A 226 -10.86 0.76 -14.80
CA GLY A 226 -10.79 2.12 -15.32
C GLY A 226 -9.58 2.32 -16.25
N SER A 227 -8.40 1.82 -15.86
CA SER A 227 -7.19 1.92 -16.69
C SER A 227 -7.31 1.13 -17.99
N PHE A 228 -7.92 -0.05 -17.94
CA PHE A 228 -8.14 -0.90 -19.12
C PHE A 228 -9.09 -0.23 -20.14
N LEU A 229 -10.13 0.43 -19.63
CA LEU A 229 -11.17 1.08 -20.43
C LEU A 229 -10.77 2.48 -20.94
N ARG A 230 -9.70 3.06 -20.41
CA ARG A 230 -9.23 4.39 -20.76
C ARG A 230 -9.00 4.54 -22.27
N GLY A 231 -9.59 5.60 -22.84
CA GLY A 231 -9.45 5.95 -24.25
C GLY A 231 -10.24 5.06 -25.23
N ARG A 232 -10.99 4.06 -24.75
CA ARG A 232 -11.81 3.17 -25.59
C ARG A 232 -13.20 3.76 -25.84
N SER A 233 -13.83 3.35 -26.96
CA SER A 233 -15.19 3.78 -27.31
C SER A 233 -16.23 3.18 -26.36
N ILE A 234 -17.38 3.84 -26.25
CA ILE A 234 -18.49 3.39 -25.41
C ILE A 234 -18.98 1.97 -25.78
N ASP A 235 -18.93 1.60 -27.07
CA ASP A 235 -19.32 0.26 -27.51
C ASP A 235 -18.37 -0.82 -26.95
N VAL A 236 -17.07 -0.52 -26.89
CA VAL A 236 -16.08 -1.42 -26.28
C VAL A 236 -16.34 -1.55 -24.78
N TRP A 237 -16.65 -0.44 -24.09
CA TRP A 237 -17.03 -0.48 -22.67
C TRP A 237 -18.23 -1.40 -22.43
N LYS A 238 -19.30 -1.25 -23.22
CA LYS A 238 -20.51 -2.09 -23.10
C LYS A 238 -20.19 -3.56 -23.28
N ARG A 239 -19.42 -3.93 -24.32
CA ARG A 239 -19.03 -5.34 -24.56
C ARG A 239 -18.21 -5.92 -23.42
N VAL A 240 -17.25 -5.15 -22.87
CA VAL A 240 -16.41 -5.59 -21.76
C VAL A 240 -17.27 -5.83 -20.51
N LEU A 241 -18.17 -4.89 -20.18
CA LEU A 241 -19.05 -5.01 -19.02
C LEU A 241 -20.03 -6.18 -19.16
N GLU A 242 -20.64 -6.37 -20.33
CA GLU A 242 -21.50 -7.51 -20.62
C GLU A 242 -20.77 -8.85 -20.47
N TYR A 243 -19.51 -8.93 -20.92
CA TYR A 243 -18.68 -10.12 -20.73
C TYR A 243 -18.42 -10.41 -19.25
N LEU A 244 -18.07 -9.36 -18.49
CA LEU A 244 -17.78 -9.45 -17.07
C LEU A 244 -19.02 -9.86 -16.25
N GLU A 245 -20.18 -9.26 -16.53
CA GLU A 245 -21.47 -9.60 -15.89
C GLU A 245 -21.88 -11.06 -16.13
N LYS A 246 -21.68 -11.57 -17.36
CA LYS A 246 -21.93 -12.99 -17.69
C LYS A 246 -21.02 -13.93 -16.92
N LYS A 247 -19.74 -13.58 -16.77
CA LYS A 247 -18.75 -14.38 -16.03
C LYS A 247 -19.05 -14.43 -14.53
N SER A 248 -19.43 -13.31 -13.92
CA SER A 248 -19.82 -13.27 -12.49
C SER A 248 -21.03 -14.16 -12.19
N SER A 249 -21.97 -14.26 -13.15
CA SER A 249 -23.15 -15.12 -13.05
C SER A 249 -22.82 -16.63 -13.12
N GLN A 250 -21.60 -17.01 -13.53
CA GLN A 250 -21.14 -18.39 -13.67
C GLN A 250 -20.20 -18.85 -12.54
N GLY A 251 -19.94 -18.01 -11.53
CA GLY A 251 -19.50 -18.47 -10.21
C GLY A 251 -18.00 -18.46 -9.86
N ASP A 252 -17.13 -17.68 -10.53
CA ASP A 252 -15.73 -17.56 -10.09
C ASP A 252 -15.18 -16.10 -10.14
N PRO A 253 -15.39 -15.30 -9.08
CA PRO A 253 -14.95 -13.89 -9.02
C PRO A 253 -13.44 -13.70 -8.78
N GLU A 254 -12.71 -14.72 -8.31
CA GLU A 254 -11.26 -14.58 -8.03
C GLU A 254 -10.40 -14.69 -9.30
N ASN A 255 -10.90 -15.36 -10.35
CA ASN A 255 -10.19 -15.55 -11.62
C ASN A 255 -10.37 -14.39 -12.62
N THR A 256 -11.35 -13.52 -12.41
CA THR A 256 -11.74 -12.46 -13.37
C THR A 256 -10.65 -11.41 -13.57
N TRP A 257 -9.88 -11.08 -12.53
CA TRP A 257 -8.85 -10.04 -12.58
C TRP A 257 -7.52 -10.53 -13.17
N ALA A 258 -7.17 -11.81 -13.00
CA ALA A 258 -6.04 -12.44 -13.66
C ALA A 258 -6.30 -12.62 -15.17
N GLU A 259 -7.55 -12.91 -15.55
CA GLU A 259 -7.96 -12.98 -16.95
C GLU A 259 -7.93 -11.60 -17.66
N LEU A 260 -8.34 -10.52 -16.99
CA LEU A 260 -8.24 -9.17 -17.56
C LEU A 260 -6.79 -8.75 -17.83
N ALA A 261 -5.85 -9.15 -16.98
CA ALA A 261 -4.41 -8.97 -17.24
C ALA A 261 -3.91 -9.81 -18.44
N SER A 262 -4.56 -10.93 -18.75
CA SER A 262 -4.29 -11.74 -19.96
C SER A 262 -5.03 -11.26 -21.22
N PHE A 263 -5.99 -10.35 -21.09
CA PHE A 263 -6.72 -9.77 -22.22
C PHE A 263 -5.82 -8.86 -23.06
N ASP A 264 -4.83 -8.21 -22.42
CA ASP A 264 -3.80 -7.39 -23.06
C ASP A 264 -2.90 -8.22 -23.99
N SER A 265 -2.71 -9.52 -23.72
CA SER A 265 -1.87 -10.41 -24.54
C SER A 265 -2.60 -11.16 -25.65
N ARG A 266 -3.94 -11.32 -25.57
CA ARG A 266 -4.72 -12.07 -26.58
C ARG A 266 -5.39 -11.20 -27.65
N TYR A 267 -5.66 -9.92 -27.40
CA TYR A 267 -6.41 -9.07 -28.34
C TYR A 267 -5.71 -7.75 -28.73
N GLY A 268 -4.43 -7.59 -28.40
CA GLY A 268 -3.61 -6.44 -28.84
C GLY A 268 -3.37 -6.34 -30.36
N LYS A 269 -4.02 -7.17 -31.20
CA LYS A 269 -3.89 -7.12 -32.66
C LYS A 269 -5.19 -7.14 -33.48
N GLU A 270 -6.36 -7.27 -32.87
CA GLU A 270 -7.63 -7.21 -33.63
C GLU A 270 -8.76 -6.60 -32.82
N ILE A 271 -8.69 -5.28 -32.55
CA ILE A 271 -9.84 -4.34 -32.49
C ILE A 271 -9.34 -2.95 -32.87
#